data_AF-A0A841Q7U7-F1
#
_entry.id   AF-A0A841Q7U7-F1
#
_cell.length_a   1.000
_cell.length_b   1.000
_cell.length_c   1.000
_cell.angle_alpha   90.00
_cell.angle_beta   90.00
_cell.angle_gamma   90.00
#
_symmetry.space_group_name_H-M   'P 1'
#
loop_
_entity.id
_entity.type
_entity.pdbx_description
1 polymer ?
#
loop_
_entity_poly.entity_id
_entity_poly.type
_entity_poly.pdbx_seq_one_letter_code
_entity_poly.pdbx_strand_id
1 'polypeptide(L)'
;MYLEIMWGMLGVGLVIFVLFLYAILKDKILTSWWMKKRRLKLIIKHKKFEKIQYVEAAPDKGVNFPLSIKEVEGFVEKARNERPTAVEGIETIRLWNRPESLRLSIYGAYHSYKSHRSNKGAIIDIYPLKKEGEFYRMYLYLKELEVKFPVTDDIKDRPYILLTKEQAKKELLHTLGHELGHSLIYNLEKRLHGEDIERQCDLWAQRLGGETLTYEEWKKFIVYQDGMEIGTLEQVV
;
A
#
# COMPACT_ATOMS: atom_id res chain seq x y z
N MET A 1 5.78 -41.56 47.27
CA MET A 1 6.74 -42.20 46.34
C MET A 1 6.23 -42.36 44.90
N TYR A 2 5.28 -43.25 44.57
CA TYR A 2 4.84 -43.44 43.17
C TYR A 2 4.24 -42.18 42.53
N LEU A 3 3.38 -41.47 43.28
CA LEU A 3 2.77 -40.22 42.82
C LEU A 3 3.82 -39.12 42.55
N GLU A 4 4.83 -39.02 43.41
CA GLU A 4 5.93 -38.03 43.27
C GLU A 4 6.82 -38.34 42.07
N ILE A 5 7.11 -39.63 41.81
CA ILE A 5 7.85 -40.07 40.62
C ILE A 5 7.05 -39.74 39.35
N MET A 6 5.73 -40.00 39.35
CA MET A 6 4.85 -39.68 38.22
C MET A 6 4.81 -38.18 37.93
N TRP A 7 4.66 -37.33 38.96
CA TRP A 7 4.70 -35.86 38.80
C TRP A 7 6.08 -35.37 38.34
N GLY A 8 7.17 -35.98 38.82
CA GLY A 8 8.52 -35.69 38.34
C GLY A 8 8.69 -36.01 36.86
N MET A 9 8.23 -37.18 36.40
CA MET A 9 8.27 -37.56 34.98
C MET A 9 7.39 -36.66 34.10
N LEU A 10 6.20 -36.28 34.58
CA LEU A 10 5.34 -35.32 33.88
C LEU A 10 5.99 -33.94 33.77
N GLY A 11 6.65 -33.46 34.83
CA GLY A 11 7.40 -32.22 34.83
C GLY A 11 8.56 -32.23 33.82
N VAL A 12 9.35 -33.31 33.79
CA VAL A 12 10.41 -33.50 32.79
C VAL A 12 9.84 -33.57 31.37
N GLY A 13 8.73 -34.31 31.17
CA GLY A 13 8.03 -34.40 29.89
C GLY A 13 7.53 -33.03 29.40
N LEU A 14 6.97 -32.21 30.28
CA LEU A 14 6.53 -30.85 29.96
C LEU A 14 7.70 -29.95 29.56
N VAL A 15 8.83 -30.00 30.27
CA VAL A 15 10.04 -29.24 29.93
C VAL A 15 10.56 -29.64 28.55
N ILE A 16 10.65 -30.94 28.26
CA ILE A 16 11.07 -31.44 26.95
C ILE A 16 10.12 -30.95 25.85
N PHE A 17 8.81 -31.01 26.08
CA PHE A 17 7.80 -30.54 25.13
C PHE A 17 7.93 -29.03 24.83
N VAL A 18 8.13 -28.19 25.86
CA VAL A 18 8.34 -26.75 25.69
C VAL A 18 9.62 -26.47 24.92
N LEU A 19 10.72 -27.16 25.23
CA LEU A 19 11.98 -27.02 24.49
C LEU A 19 11.85 -27.44 23.02
N PHE A 20 11.10 -28.51 22.76
CA PHE A 20 10.81 -28.96 21.41
C PHE A 20 9.97 -27.95 20.61
N LEU A 21 8.92 -27.39 21.22
CA LEU A 21 8.13 -26.30 20.61
C LEU A 21 8.99 -25.07 20.31
N TYR A 22 9.85 -24.68 21.25
CA TYR A 22 10.78 -23.56 21.06
C TYR A 22 11.73 -23.84 19.88
N ALA A 23 12.30 -25.05 19.79
CA ALA A 23 13.18 -25.43 18.69
C ALA A 23 12.46 -25.37 17.34
N ILE A 24 11.24 -25.91 17.24
CA ILE A 24 10.43 -25.83 16.01
C ILE A 24 10.12 -24.39 15.61
N LEU A 25 9.71 -23.55 16.57
CA LEU A 25 9.39 -22.15 16.31
C LEU A 25 10.63 -21.39 15.82
N LYS A 26 11.77 -21.59 16.49
CA LYS A 26 13.04 -20.98 16.11
C LYS A 26 13.48 -21.40 14.71
N ASP A 27 13.37 -22.69 14.38
CA ASP A 27 13.73 -23.21 13.06
C ASP A 27 12.83 -22.63 11.95
N LYS A 28 11.52 -22.55 12.19
CA LYS A 28 10.57 -21.89 11.27
C LYS A 28 10.93 -20.42 11.03
N ILE A 29 11.27 -19.68 12.08
CA ILE A 29 11.67 -18.26 11.98
C ILE A 29 12.97 -18.11 11.18
N LEU A 30 13.99 -18.92 11.49
CA LEU A 30 15.29 -18.89 10.80
C LEU A 30 15.14 -19.26 9.32
N THR A 31 14.37 -20.31 9.02
CA THR A 31 14.11 -20.74 7.64
C THR A 31 13.35 -19.67 6.86
N SER A 32 12.34 -19.04 7.47
CA SER A 32 11.62 -17.91 6.88
C SER A 32 12.55 -16.74 6.56
N TRP A 33 13.41 -16.36 7.51
CA TRP A 33 14.37 -15.29 7.33
C TRP A 33 15.40 -15.60 6.22
N TRP A 34 15.94 -16.82 6.20
CA TRP A 34 16.84 -17.29 5.16
C TRP A 34 16.19 -17.24 3.77
N MET A 35 14.93 -17.69 3.65
CA MET A 35 14.16 -17.63 2.41
C MET A 35 13.92 -16.19 1.95
N LYS A 36 13.54 -15.27 2.85
CA LYS A 36 13.38 -13.85 2.52
C LYS A 36 14.69 -13.25 2.00
N LYS A 37 15.83 -13.52 2.67
CA LYS A 37 17.16 -13.06 2.24
C LYS A 37 17.56 -13.64 0.88
N ARG A 38 17.28 -14.92 0.63
CA ARG A 38 17.55 -15.58 -0.65
C ARG A 38 16.71 -14.97 -1.78
N ARG A 39 15.42 -14.69 -1.55
CA ARG A 39 14.53 -14.03 -2.52
C ARG A 39 15.02 -12.63 -2.87
N LEU A 40 15.39 -11.84 -1.87
CA LEU A 40 15.93 -10.50 -2.07
C LEU A 40 17.21 -10.54 -2.92
N LYS A 41 18.14 -11.46 -2.63
CA LYS A 41 19.34 -11.65 -3.46
C LYS A 41 19.01 -11.97 -4.92
N LEU A 42 17.99 -12.80 -5.17
CA LEU A 42 17.56 -13.11 -6.54
C LEU A 42 16.98 -11.90 -7.26
N ILE A 43 16.20 -11.06 -6.55
CA ILE A 43 15.65 -9.83 -7.12
C ILE A 43 16.78 -8.85 -7.46
N ILE A 44 17.70 -8.61 -6.52
CA ILE A 44 18.86 -7.74 -6.77
C ILE A 44 19.73 -8.28 -7.92
N LYS A 45 19.82 -9.60 -8.08
CA LYS A 45 20.63 -10.21 -9.16
C LYS A 45 19.97 -10.10 -10.53
N HIS A 46 18.64 -10.29 -10.62
CA HIS A 46 17.92 -10.47 -11.89
C HIS A 46 17.03 -9.29 -12.29
N LYS A 47 16.73 -8.39 -11.35
CA LYS A 47 15.87 -7.22 -11.54
C LYS A 47 16.59 -5.94 -11.11
N LYS A 48 17.88 -5.85 -11.47
CA LYS A 48 18.68 -4.65 -11.26
C LYS A 48 18.47 -3.71 -12.43
N PHE A 49 17.88 -2.56 -12.16
CA PHE A 49 17.73 -1.48 -13.13
C PHE A 49 18.73 -0.38 -12.76
N GLU A 50 19.42 0.20 -13.74
CA GLU A 50 20.34 1.32 -13.50
C GLU A 50 19.59 2.52 -12.91
N LYS A 51 18.37 2.76 -13.40
CA LYS A 51 17.45 3.78 -12.92
C LYS A 51 16.00 3.32 -13.08
N ILE A 52 15.14 3.81 -12.20
CA ILE A 52 13.69 3.70 -12.38
C ILE A 52 13.30 4.65 -13.52
N GLN A 53 12.45 4.18 -14.41
CA GLN A 53 11.87 5.01 -15.46
C GLN A 53 10.64 5.74 -14.92
N TYR A 54 10.55 7.03 -15.18
CA TYR A 54 9.39 7.85 -14.82
C TYR A 54 8.66 8.27 -16.09
N VAL A 55 7.37 7.99 -16.15
CA VAL A 55 6.53 8.27 -17.32
C VAL A 55 5.35 9.12 -16.88
N GLU A 56 5.08 10.20 -17.61
CA GLU A 56 3.91 11.05 -17.41
C GLU A 56 3.07 11.05 -18.68
N ALA A 57 1.85 10.55 -18.58
CA ALA A 57 0.87 10.63 -19.65
C ALA A 57 0.05 11.92 -19.51
N ALA A 58 -0.43 12.43 -20.64
CA ALA A 58 -1.39 13.53 -20.62
C ALA A 58 -2.70 13.07 -19.93
N PRO A 59 -3.18 13.78 -18.90
CA PRO A 59 -4.40 13.41 -18.21
C PRO A 59 -5.63 13.57 -19.12
N ASP A 60 -6.63 12.71 -18.93
CA ASP A 60 -7.90 12.83 -19.64
C ASP A 60 -8.65 14.14 -19.30
N LYS A 61 -9.64 14.50 -20.13
CA LYS A 61 -10.42 15.73 -19.93
C LYS A 61 -11.10 15.74 -18.55
N GLY A 62 -10.84 16.77 -17.77
CA GLY A 62 -11.47 16.97 -16.46
C GLY A 62 -10.78 16.28 -15.28
N VAL A 63 -9.69 15.56 -15.52
CA VAL A 63 -8.78 15.07 -14.46
C VAL A 63 -7.43 15.75 -14.58
N ASN A 64 -6.66 15.77 -13.49
CA ASN A 64 -5.30 16.31 -13.49
C ASN A 64 -4.44 15.63 -12.41
N PHE A 65 -3.13 15.60 -12.62
CA PHE A 65 -2.19 15.18 -11.59
C PHE A 65 -1.88 16.36 -10.66
N PRO A 66 -2.17 16.26 -9.34
CA PRO A 66 -1.81 17.30 -8.38
C PRO A 66 -0.29 17.32 -8.06
N LEU A 67 0.46 16.32 -8.55
CA LEU A 67 1.91 16.17 -8.39
C LEU A 67 2.60 15.98 -9.73
N SER A 68 3.87 16.34 -9.78
CA SER A 68 4.77 16.25 -10.93
C SER A 68 5.75 15.07 -10.81
N ILE A 69 6.36 14.68 -11.93
CA ILE A 69 7.40 13.64 -11.94
C ILE A 69 8.57 13.99 -11.02
N LYS A 70 8.98 15.26 -10.93
CA LYS A 70 10.06 15.67 -10.01
C LYS A 70 9.74 15.38 -8.55
N GLU A 71 8.48 15.54 -8.15
CA GLU A 71 8.02 15.25 -6.79
C GLU A 71 7.99 13.74 -6.53
N VAL A 72 7.59 12.94 -7.53
CA VAL A 72 7.70 11.47 -7.49
C VAL A 72 9.16 11.04 -7.33
N GLU A 73 10.05 11.56 -8.17
CA GLU A 73 11.48 11.26 -8.13
C GLU A 73 12.09 11.58 -6.76
N GLY A 74 11.81 12.78 -6.23
CA GLY A 74 12.29 13.19 -4.91
C GLY A 74 11.78 12.29 -3.79
N PHE A 75 10.51 11.87 -3.84
CA PHE A 75 9.94 10.95 -2.86
C PHE A 75 10.56 9.54 -2.95
N VAL A 76 10.75 9.02 -4.16
CA VAL A 76 11.38 7.71 -4.40
C VAL A 76 12.84 7.71 -3.97
N GLU A 77 13.57 8.80 -4.20
CA GLU A 77 14.95 8.94 -3.74
C GLU A 77 15.04 8.96 -2.22
N LYS A 78 14.13 9.68 -1.55
CA LYS A 78 14.02 9.61 -0.08
C LYS A 78 13.77 8.17 0.39
N ALA A 79 12.83 7.46 -0.24
CA ALA A 79 12.53 6.07 0.08
C ALA A 79 13.72 5.12 -0.17
N ARG A 80 14.49 5.36 -1.24
CA ARG A 80 15.72 4.63 -1.56
C ARG A 80 16.77 4.82 -0.46
N ASN A 81 16.93 6.04 0.05
CA ASN A 81 17.91 6.35 1.09
C ASN A 81 17.52 5.74 2.46
N GLU A 82 16.23 5.76 2.80
CA GLU A 82 15.75 5.18 4.07
C GLU A 82 15.70 3.65 4.03
N ARG A 83 15.24 3.07 2.92
CA ARG A 83 15.16 1.61 2.75
C ARG A 83 15.30 1.21 1.28
N PRO A 84 16.53 0.97 0.81
CA PRO A 84 16.79 0.63 -0.59
C PRO A 84 15.94 -0.54 -1.11
N THR A 85 15.66 -1.54 -0.27
CA THR A 85 14.92 -2.74 -0.68
C THR A 85 13.46 -2.48 -1.06
N ALA A 86 12.89 -1.33 -0.72
CA ALA A 86 11.52 -0.97 -1.11
C ALA A 86 11.42 -0.57 -2.59
N VAL A 87 12.49 -0.01 -3.15
CA VAL A 87 12.56 0.40 -4.55
C VAL A 87 13.21 -0.64 -5.46
N GLU A 88 13.86 -1.66 -4.87
CA GLU A 88 14.49 -2.75 -5.62
C GLU A 88 13.48 -3.54 -6.46
N GLY A 89 13.85 -3.79 -7.71
CA GLY A 89 13.02 -4.53 -8.66
C GLY A 89 11.84 -3.74 -9.23
N ILE A 90 11.71 -2.45 -8.93
CA ILE A 90 10.81 -1.53 -9.65
C ILE A 90 11.51 -1.06 -10.92
N GLU A 91 10.84 -1.20 -12.05
CA GLU A 91 11.34 -0.77 -13.37
C GLU A 91 10.77 0.59 -13.76
N THR A 92 9.47 0.81 -13.51
CA THR A 92 8.77 2.01 -13.98
C THR A 92 7.78 2.52 -12.94
N ILE A 93 7.71 3.84 -12.78
CA ILE A 93 6.63 4.54 -12.08
C ILE A 93 5.93 5.46 -13.08
N ARG A 94 4.60 5.37 -13.19
CA ARG A 94 3.81 6.05 -14.20
C ARG A 94 2.76 6.94 -13.57
N LEU A 95 2.70 8.20 -13.99
CA LEU A 95 1.52 9.04 -13.86
C LEU A 95 0.66 8.78 -15.09
N TRP A 96 -0.43 8.03 -14.92
CA TRP A 96 -1.21 7.47 -16.04
C TRP A 96 -2.72 7.57 -15.77
N ASN A 97 -3.56 7.59 -16.80
CA ASN A 97 -5.01 7.62 -16.62
C ASN A 97 -5.55 6.31 -16.04
N ARG A 98 -6.42 6.39 -15.03
CA ARG A 98 -6.98 5.18 -14.42
C ARG A 98 -7.73 4.33 -15.44
N PRO A 99 -7.47 3.01 -15.53
CA PRO A 99 -8.28 2.10 -16.34
C PRO A 99 -9.76 2.12 -15.89
N GLU A 100 -10.69 2.11 -16.85
CA GLU A 100 -12.13 2.12 -16.57
C GLU A 100 -12.59 0.93 -15.71
N SER A 101 -11.85 -0.18 -15.75
CA SER A 101 -12.12 -1.37 -14.94
C SER A 101 -11.81 -1.20 -13.45
N LEU A 102 -11.07 -0.15 -13.06
CA LEU A 102 -10.73 0.11 -11.65
C LEU A 102 -11.75 1.03 -10.99
N ARG A 103 -12.02 0.77 -9.70
CA ARG A 103 -12.92 1.61 -8.89
C ARG A 103 -12.38 3.04 -8.77
N LEU A 104 -13.28 4.01 -8.68
CA LEU A 104 -12.92 5.45 -8.61
C LEU A 104 -12.12 5.85 -7.37
N SER A 105 -12.16 5.04 -6.33
CA SER A 105 -11.41 5.23 -5.09
C SER A 105 -10.00 4.64 -5.12
N ILE A 106 -9.61 4.00 -6.23
CA ILE A 106 -8.25 3.50 -6.43
C ILE A 106 -7.44 4.62 -7.10
N TYR A 107 -6.35 4.99 -6.45
CA TYR A 107 -5.46 6.09 -6.89
C TYR A 107 -4.05 5.63 -7.24
N GLY A 108 -3.74 4.36 -6.99
CA GLY A 108 -2.49 3.75 -7.41
C GLY A 108 -2.67 2.25 -7.61
N ALA A 109 -1.70 1.64 -8.29
CA ALA A 109 -1.67 0.20 -8.46
C ALA A 109 -0.23 -0.30 -8.62
N TYR A 110 0.09 -1.37 -7.91
CA TYR A 110 1.31 -2.14 -8.09
C TYR A 110 1.10 -3.34 -9.03
N HIS A 111 1.88 -3.37 -10.11
CA HIS A 111 1.91 -4.45 -11.08
C HIS A 111 3.19 -5.28 -10.94
N SER A 112 3.03 -6.49 -10.40
CA SER A 112 4.14 -7.43 -10.24
C SER A 112 4.37 -8.30 -11.48
N TYR A 113 5.64 -8.53 -11.84
CA TYR A 113 6.00 -9.62 -12.74
C TYR A 113 6.36 -10.86 -11.94
N LYS A 114 5.52 -11.90 -12.06
CA LYS A 114 5.57 -13.15 -11.26
C LYS A 114 6.89 -13.92 -11.38
N SER A 115 7.65 -13.73 -12.46
CA SER A 115 8.92 -14.45 -12.67
C SER A 115 10.11 -13.72 -12.03
N HIS A 116 10.89 -14.46 -11.24
CA HIS A 116 12.20 -14.00 -10.74
C HIS A 116 13.31 -14.06 -11.79
N ARG A 117 13.10 -14.84 -12.87
CA ARG A 117 14.08 -15.02 -13.94
C ARG A 117 13.88 -14.04 -15.09
N SER A 118 12.78 -13.29 -15.10
CA SER A 118 12.59 -12.22 -16.08
C SER A 118 13.35 -10.99 -15.67
N ASN A 119 13.93 -10.30 -16.64
CA ASN A 119 14.53 -8.98 -16.47
C ASN A 119 13.47 -7.86 -16.36
N LYS A 120 12.18 -8.20 -16.31
CA LYS A 120 11.08 -7.25 -16.12
C LYS A 120 10.85 -6.95 -14.63
N GLY A 121 10.83 -5.68 -14.29
CA GLY A 121 10.59 -5.17 -12.95
C GLY A 121 9.15 -4.75 -12.77
N ALA A 122 8.77 -4.48 -11.54
CA ALA A 122 7.43 -4.04 -11.22
C ALA A 122 7.14 -2.65 -11.82
N ILE A 123 5.86 -2.41 -12.07
CA ILE A 123 5.37 -1.10 -12.51
C ILE A 123 4.45 -0.59 -11.42
N ILE A 124 4.60 0.68 -11.04
CA ILE A 124 3.66 1.37 -10.16
C ILE A 124 2.95 2.44 -10.98
N ASP A 125 1.63 2.44 -10.92
CA ASP A 125 0.81 3.48 -11.50
C ASP A 125 0.28 4.38 -10.40
N ILE A 126 0.27 5.69 -10.63
CA ILE A 126 -0.44 6.68 -9.84
C ILE A 126 -1.44 7.37 -10.78
N TYR A 127 -2.67 7.49 -10.33
CA TYR A 127 -3.79 7.95 -11.13
C TYR A 127 -4.16 9.41 -10.81
N PRO A 128 -4.67 10.17 -11.80
CA PRO A 128 -5.05 11.55 -11.60
C PRO A 128 -6.35 11.64 -10.81
N LEU A 129 -6.61 12.83 -10.26
CA LEU A 129 -7.86 13.14 -9.57
C LEU A 129 -8.74 14.02 -10.46
N LYS A 130 -10.06 13.92 -10.30
CA LYS A 130 -11.01 14.80 -11.02
C LYS A 130 -10.88 16.21 -10.48
N LYS A 131 -10.67 17.18 -11.38
CA LYS A 131 -10.47 18.59 -11.02
C LYS A 131 -11.79 19.34 -11.06
N GLU A 132 -12.07 20.11 -10.02
CA GLU A 132 -13.27 20.94 -9.88
C GLU A 132 -12.87 22.34 -9.41
N GLY A 133 -12.75 23.27 -10.36
CA GLY A 133 -12.20 24.60 -10.08
C GLY A 133 -10.75 24.50 -9.58
N GLU A 134 -10.52 24.98 -8.36
CA GLU A 134 -9.21 24.93 -7.67
C GLU A 134 -9.01 23.64 -6.85
N PHE A 135 -10.05 22.83 -6.70
CA PHE A 135 -10.06 21.62 -5.87
C PHE A 135 -9.96 20.34 -6.69
N TYR A 136 -9.68 19.24 -5.99
CA TYR A 136 -9.60 17.88 -6.52
C TYR A 136 -10.58 16.98 -5.78
N ARG A 137 -11.37 16.20 -6.52
CA ARG A 137 -12.27 15.20 -5.95
C ARG A 137 -11.50 13.94 -5.59
N MET A 138 -11.58 13.55 -4.33
CA MET A 138 -11.14 12.24 -3.85
C MET A 138 -12.36 11.44 -3.39
N TYR A 139 -12.77 10.49 -4.22
CA TYR A 139 -13.78 9.48 -3.91
C TYR A 139 -13.33 8.60 -2.74
N LEU A 140 -14.26 8.38 -1.82
CA LEU A 140 -14.03 7.63 -0.59
C LEU A 140 -14.20 6.14 -0.83
N TYR A 141 -13.35 5.35 -0.17
CA TYR A 141 -13.55 3.92 0.02
C TYR A 141 -13.59 3.62 1.51
N LEU A 142 -14.76 3.80 2.11
CA LEU A 142 -14.98 3.39 3.49
C LEU A 142 -16.00 2.26 3.46
N LYS A 143 -15.63 1.13 4.08
CA LYS A 143 -16.48 -0.04 4.16
C LYS A 143 -17.79 0.28 4.87
N GLU A 144 -17.77 1.21 5.84
CA GLU A 144 -18.97 1.75 6.49
C GLU A 144 -19.86 2.55 5.52
N LEU A 145 -19.26 3.31 4.59
CA LEU A 145 -20.00 4.05 3.57
C LEU A 145 -20.61 3.12 2.51
N GLU A 146 -19.98 1.99 2.18
CA GLU A 146 -20.59 1.00 1.28
C GLU A 146 -21.86 0.36 1.86
N VAL A 147 -22.00 0.31 3.20
CA VAL A 147 -23.23 -0.18 3.86
C VAL A 147 -24.34 0.87 3.80
N LYS A 148 -24.01 2.15 4.04
CA LYS A 148 -24.98 3.26 4.03
C LYS A 148 -25.37 3.70 2.61
N PHE A 149 -24.44 3.61 1.67
CA PHE A 149 -24.61 3.96 0.27
C PHE A 149 -24.21 2.75 -0.58
N PRO A 150 -25.07 1.71 -0.63
CA PRO A 150 -24.81 0.55 -1.46
C PRO A 150 -24.63 1.03 -2.89
N VAL A 151 -23.43 0.83 -3.42
CA VAL A 151 -23.07 1.27 -4.76
C VAL A 151 -23.93 0.51 -5.77
N THR A 152 -25.06 1.09 -6.15
CA THR A 152 -25.70 0.79 -7.42
C THR A 152 -24.78 1.31 -8.52
N ASP A 153 -24.68 0.58 -9.64
CA ASP A 153 -23.62 0.69 -10.66
C ASP A 153 -23.45 2.06 -11.37
N ASP A 154 -24.04 3.14 -10.87
CA ASP A 154 -23.91 4.48 -11.42
C ASP A 154 -22.84 5.34 -10.70
N ILE A 155 -21.99 5.97 -11.51
CA ILE A 155 -20.79 6.73 -11.10
C ILE A 155 -21.14 7.96 -10.25
N LYS A 156 -22.40 8.43 -10.30
CA LYS A 156 -22.87 9.66 -9.65
C LYS A 156 -23.06 9.52 -8.14
N ASP A 157 -23.22 8.30 -7.64
CA ASP A 157 -23.61 8.07 -6.25
C ASP A 157 -22.44 7.91 -5.28
N ARG A 158 -21.18 7.93 -5.76
CA ARG A 158 -20.05 7.74 -4.86
C ARG A 158 -19.73 9.01 -4.06
N PRO A 159 -19.71 8.93 -2.72
CA PRO A 159 -19.31 10.05 -1.89
C PRO A 159 -17.84 10.39 -2.14
N TYR A 160 -17.56 11.69 -2.17
CA TYR A 160 -16.21 12.23 -2.34
C TYR A 160 -15.99 13.44 -1.43
N ILE A 161 -14.72 13.76 -1.21
CA ILE A 161 -14.31 15.01 -0.57
C ILE A 161 -13.59 15.90 -1.58
N LEU A 162 -13.57 17.19 -1.30
CA LEU A 162 -12.81 18.18 -2.05
C LEU A 162 -11.51 18.49 -1.33
N LEU A 163 -10.40 18.28 -2.02
CA LEU A 163 -9.05 18.53 -1.54
C LEU A 163 -8.43 19.73 -2.25
N THR A 164 -7.68 20.55 -1.51
CA THR A 164 -6.75 21.49 -2.12
C THR A 164 -5.66 20.75 -2.88
N LYS A 165 -4.95 21.44 -3.79
CA LYS A 165 -3.83 20.83 -4.53
C LYS A 165 -2.79 20.18 -3.61
N GLU A 166 -2.39 20.87 -2.53
CA GLU A 166 -1.36 20.36 -1.62
C GLU A 166 -1.85 19.13 -0.83
N GLN A 167 -3.11 19.10 -0.42
CA GLN A 167 -3.71 17.92 0.23
C GLN A 167 -3.80 16.74 -0.74
N ALA A 168 -4.29 16.97 -1.95
CA ALA A 168 -4.37 15.96 -3.00
C ALA A 168 -3.00 15.37 -3.35
N LYS A 169 -1.97 16.22 -3.43
CA LYS A 169 -0.58 15.79 -3.62
C LYS A 169 -0.09 14.90 -2.47
N LYS A 170 -0.37 15.29 -1.22
CA LYS A 170 -0.03 14.49 -0.03
C LYS A 170 -0.64 13.09 -0.09
N GLU A 171 -1.93 13.00 -0.41
CA GLU A 171 -2.64 11.71 -0.55
C GLU A 171 -2.07 10.81 -1.65
N LEU A 172 -1.73 11.38 -2.80
CA LEU A 172 -1.12 10.60 -3.89
C LEU A 172 0.34 10.19 -3.59
N LEU A 173 1.10 10.99 -2.85
CA LEU A 173 2.42 10.59 -2.35
C LEU A 173 2.32 9.49 -1.30
N HIS A 174 1.33 9.55 -0.41
CA HIS A 174 1.01 8.45 0.49
C HIS A 174 0.66 7.18 -0.30
N THR A 175 -0.19 7.30 -1.33
CA THR A 175 -0.54 6.20 -2.24
C THR A 175 0.71 5.59 -2.89
N LEU A 176 1.63 6.42 -3.39
CA LEU A 176 2.92 5.94 -3.90
C LEU A 176 3.73 5.19 -2.84
N GLY A 177 3.82 5.73 -1.62
CA GLY A 177 4.47 5.06 -0.49
C GLY A 177 3.84 3.70 -0.17
N HIS A 178 2.51 3.60 -0.28
CA HIS A 178 1.76 2.37 -0.08
C HIS A 178 2.13 1.33 -1.16
N GLU A 179 2.17 1.72 -2.44
CA GLU A 179 2.56 0.82 -3.54
C GLU A 179 4.05 0.39 -3.47
N LEU A 180 4.94 1.26 -2.97
CA LEU A 180 6.31 0.88 -2.62
C LEU A 180 6.34 -0.18 -1.49
N GLY A 181 5.41 -0.07 -0.54
CA GLY A 181 5.16 -1.09 0.48
C GLY A 181 4.78 -2.44 -0.12
N HIS A 182 3.86 -2.46 -1.10
CA HIS A 182 3.52 -3.68 -1.83
C HIS A 182 4.72 -4.27 -2.54
N SER A 183 5.55 -3.45 -3.19
CA SER A 183 6.79 -3.92 -3.81
C SER A 183 7.71 -4.63 -2.81
N LEU A 184 7.94 -4.00 -1.65
CA LEU A 184 8.76 -4.55 -0.58
C LEU A 184 8.22 -5.90 -0.07
N ILE A 185 6.93 -5.94 0.28
CA ILE A 185 6.28 -7.14 0.84
C ILE A 185 6.23 -8.24 -0.21
N TYR A 186 5.88 -7.93 -1.46
CA TYR A 186 5.85 -8.92 -2.53
C TYR A 186 7.23 -9.52 -2.80
N ASN A 187 8.28 -8.70 -2.74
CA ASN A 187 9.65 -9.13 -2.94
C ASN A 187 10.11 -10.10 -1.84
N LEU A 188 9.71 -9.87 -0.60
CA LEU A 188 10.07 -10.71 0.55
C LEU A 188 9.17 -11.94 0.69
N GLU A 189 7.87 -11.76 0.60
CA GLU A 189 6.86 -12.73 1.04
C GLU A 189 6.11 -13.40 -0.11
N LYS A 190 6.09 -12.79 -1.31
CA LYS A 190 5.29 -13.23 -2.48
C LYS A 190 3.78 -13.15 -2.25
N ARG A 191 3.35 -12.30 -1.33
CA ARG A 191 1.95 -11.98 -1.08
C ARG A 191 1.67 -10.55 -1.54
N LEU A 192 0.50 -10.33 -2.13
CA LEU A 192 0.05 -9.01 -2.59
C LEU A 192 -1.19 -8.50 -1.85
N HIS A 193 -2.02 -9.40 -1.35
CA HIS A 193 -3.33 -9.07 -0.80
C HIS A 193 -3.48 -9.62 0.62
N GLY A 194 -4.29 -8.91 1.40
CA GLY A 194 -4.66 -9.25 2.78
C GLY A 194 -4.65 -8.00 3.66
N GLU A 195 -5.59 -7.90 4.59
CA GLU A 195 -5.71 -6.74 5.50
C GLU A 195 -4.40 -6.48 6.27
N ASP A 196 -3.65 -7.54 6.60
CA ASP A 196 -2.34 -7.43 7.24
C ASP A 196 -1.28 -6.79 6.34
N ILE A 197 -1.39 -6.95 5.02
CA ILE A 197 -0.50 -6.38 4.01
C ILE A 197 -0.85 -4.91 3.79
N GLU A 198 -2.12 -4.59 3.55
CA GLU A 198 -2.59 -3.20 3.37
C GLU A 198 -2.14 -2.31 4.54
N ARG A 199 -2.38 -2.77 5.78
CA ARG A 199 -1.94 -2.07 6.98
C ARG A 199 -0.42 -1.90 7.06
N GLN A 200 0.35 -2.91 6.62
CA GLN A 200 1.82 -2.79 6.58
C GLN A 200 2.28 -1.80 5.50
N CYS A 201 1.60 -1.74 4.36
CA CYS A 201 1.84 -0.77 3.30
C CYS A 201 1.55 0.66 3.77
N ASP A 202 0.44 0.88 4.48
CA ASP A 202 0.10 2.20 5.05
C ASP A 202 1.11 2.66 6.09
N LEU A 203 1.46 1.78 7.05
CA LEU A 203 2.50 2.07 8.05
C LEU A 203 3.85 2.35 7.38
N TRP A 204 4.11 1.73 6.23
CA TRP A 204 5.31 1.96 5.46
C TRP A 204 5.28 3.33 4.77
N ALA A 205 4.18 3.67 4.12
CA ALA A 205 3.96 4.97 3.49
C ALA A 205 4.17 6.12 4.47
N GLN A 206 3.60 6.01 5.67
CA GLN A 206 3.75 6.99 6.75
C GLN A 206 5.23 7.16 7.16
N ARG A 207 5.99 6.07 7.28
CA ARG A 207 7.42 6.12 7.65
C ARG A 207 8.27 6.83 6.61
N LEU A 208 7.94 6.69 5.33
CA LEU A 208 8.62 7.40 4.24
C LEU A 208 8.28 8.91 4.19
N GLY A 209 7.41 9.39 5.09
CA GLY A 209 6.88 10.74 5.09
C GLY A 209 5.80 10.96 4.04
N GLY A 210 5.13 9.89 3.60
CA GLY A 210 3.82 10.01 3.00
C GLY A 210 2.85 10.44 4.11
N GLU A 211 2.71 11.74 4.29
CA GLU A 211 1.69 12.29 5.18
C GLU A 211 0.34 12.13 4.45
N THR A 212 -0.50 11.21 4.90
CA THR A 212 -1.95 11.29 4.61
C THR A 212 -2.57 12.22 5.64
N LEU A 213 -3.71 12.82 5.31
CA LEU A 213 -4.54 13.52 6.29
C LEU A 213 -4.83 12.56 7.45
N THR A 214 -4.69 13.05 8.68
CA THR A 214 -5.02 12.27 9.88
C THR A 214 -6.52 12.03 9.95
N TYR A 215 -6.95 10.98 10.66
CA TYR A 215 -8.39 10.71 10.83
C TYR A 215 -9.14 11.91 11.41
N GLU A 216 -8.52 12.65 12.33
CA GLU A 216 -9.09 13.87 12.92
C GLU A 216 -9.21 15.04 11.93
N GLU A 217 -8.36 15.08 10.91
CA GLU A 217 -8.51 16.01 9.78
C GLU A 217 -9.60 15.53 8.83
N TRP A 218 -9.61 14.23 8.50
CA TRP A 218 -10.62 13.60 7.63
C TRP A 218 -12.06 13.82 8.11
N LYS A 219 -12.32 13.65 9.42
CA LYS A 219 -13.66 13.82 10.02
C LYS A 219 -14.33 15.15 9.70
N LYS A 220 -13.53 16.21 9.51
CA LYS A 220 -14.00 17.58 9.30
C LYS A 220 -14.31 17.90 7.84
N PHE A 221 -13.94 17.04 6.90
CA PHE A 221 -14.22 17.28 5.49
C PHE A 221 -15.71 17.16 5.21
N ILE A 222 -16.21 18.12 4.43
CA ILE A 222 -17.53 18.04 3.83
C ILE A 222 -17.52 16.95 2.77
N VAL A 223 -18.46 16.03 2.89
CA VAL A 223 -18.69 14.95 1.94
C VAL A 223 -19.76 15.40 0.96
N TYR A 224 -19.50 15.13 -0.31
CA TYR A 224 -20.38 15.44 -1.41
C TYR A 224 -20.83 14.17 -2.13
N GLN A 225 -22.08 14.15 -2.58
CA GLN A 225 -22.64 13.13 -3.48
C GLN A 225 -23.45 13.84 -4.56
N ASP A 226 -23.24 13.49 -5.83
CA ASP A 226 -23.85 14.16 -6.99
C ASP A 226 -23.79 15.71 -6.95
N GLY A 227 -22.69 16.26 -6.41
CA GLY A 227 -22.51 17.72 -6.26
C GLY A 227 -23.26 18.36 -5.10
N MET A 228 -24.03 17.60 -4.33
CA MET A 228 -24.71 18.06 -3.11
C MET A 228 -23.89 17.71 -1.87
N GLU A 229 -23.81 18.65 -0.94
CA GLU A 229 -23.28 18.39 0.41
C GLU A 229 -24.24 17.47 1.17
N ILE A 230 -23.70 16.37 1.73
CA ILE A 230 -24.46 15.39 2.51
C ILE A 230 -24.10 15.38 3.99
N GLY A 231 -23.12 16.20 4.40
CA GLY A 231 -22.65 16.34 5.78
C GLY A 231 -21.13 16.24 5.90
N THR A 232 -20.61 16.27 7.12
CA THR A 232 -19.19 16.00 7.39
C THR A 232 -18.90 14.51 7.37
N LEU A 233 -17.64 14.11 7.15
CA LEU A 233 -17.27 12.69 7.16
C LEU A 233 -17.66 12.01 8.47
N GLU A 234 -17.50 12.69 9.61
CA GLU A 234 -17.92 12.18 10.93
C GLU A 234 -19.43 11.95 11.05
N GLN A 235 -20.25 12.75 10.37
CA GLN A 235 -21.71 12.59 10.39
C GLN A 235 -22.17 11.46 9.47
N VAL A 236 -21.44 11.25 8.38
CA VAL A 236 -21.84 10.34 7.30
C VAL A 236 -21.32 8.91 7.56
N VAL A 237 -20.16 8.74 8.19
CA VAL A 237 -19.56 7.44 8.57
C VAL A 237 -20.10 6.97 9.92
#